data_AF-A0A7C3CEW1-F1
#
_entry.id   AF-A0A7C3CEW1-F1
#
_cell.length_a   1.000
_cell.length_b   1.000
_cell.length_c   1.000
_cell.angle_alpha   90.00
_cell.angle_beta   90.00
_cell.angle_gamma   90.00
#
_symmetry.space_group_name_H-M   'P 1'
#
loop_
_entity.id
_entity.type
_entity.pdbx_description
1 polymer ?
#
loop_
_entity_poly.entity_id
_entity_poly.type
_entity_poly.pdbx_seq_one_letter_code
_entity_poly.pdbx_strand_id
1 'polypeptide(L)'
;KTETIYLHKLIAEHFLKKNKTRKNKLVGALNGNKLDCRIENLTFRSRAAASRHRKSSNKTGYTGVYNDSKRFRAVISHKGNSVHIGMFDTAEEAADAYNQKSKEFYGDDGKINHIPKAALAAAKKAAKAKAKEKAAAKKAKKAAKAKKN
;
A
#
# COMPACT_ATOMS: atom_id res chain seq x y z
N LYS A 1 -38.00 -18.41 -13.74
CA LYS A 1 -36.54 -18.12 -13.75
C LYS A 1 -36.28 -17.10 -12.65
N THR A 2 -35.34 -17.36 -11.74
CA THR A 2 -34.99 -16.42 -10.67
C THR A 2 -33.84 -15.55 -11.13
N GLU A 3 -33.98 -14.23 -11.07
CA GLU A 3 -32.93 -13.29 -11.43
C GLU A 3 -32.31 -12.67 -10.18
N THR A 4 -30.97 -12.67 -10.10
CA THR A 4 -30.25 -12.02 -9.00
C THR A 4 -29.92 -10.59 -9.39
N ILE A 5 -30.46 -9.63 -8.65
CA ILE A 5 -30.20 -8.21 -8.86
C ILE A 5 -29.21 -7.71 -7.82
N TYR A 6 -28.12 -7.11 -8.29
CA TYR A 6 -27.16 -6.42 -7.42
C TYR A 6 -27.59 -4.97 -7.25
N LEU A 7 -28.10 -4.61 -6.06
CA LEU A 7 -28.63 -3.28 -5.77
C LEU A 7 -27.64 -2.15 -6.10
N HIS A 8 -26.39 -2.26 -5.65
CA HIS A 8 -25.34 -1.27 -5.93
C HIS A 8 -25.10 -1.08 -7.44
N LYS A 9 -25.20 -2.15 -8.24
CA LYS A 9 -25.03 -2.08 -9.70
C LYS A 9 -26.22 -1.36 -10.33
N LEU A 10 -27.44 -1.70 -9.93
CA LEU A 10 -28.67 -1.09 -10.43
C LEU A 10 -28.68 0.43 -10.17
N ILE A 11 -28.38 0.84 -8.95
CA ILE A 11 -28.30 2.26 -8.56
C ILE A 11 -27.23 2.98 -9.38
N ALA A 12 -26.02 2.42 -9.48
CA ALA A 12 -24.93 3.05 -10.23
C ALA A 12 -25.22 3.14 -11.74
N GLU A 13 -25.86 2.13 -12.34
CA GLU A 13 -26.23 2.16 -13.76
C GLU A 13 -27.35 3.17 -14.06
N HIS A 14 -28.22 3.44 -13.09
CA HIS A 14 -29.29 4.43 -13.25
C HIS A 14 -28.81 5.86 -12.97
N PHE A 15 -28.12 6.10 -11.85
CA PHE A 15 -27.78 7.45 -11.38
C PHE A 15 -26.35 7.90 -11.74
N LEU A 16 -25.42 6.97 -11.97
CA LEU A 16 -23.99 7.27 -12.20
C LEU A 16 -23.52 6.87 -13.60
N LYS A 17 -24.43 6.66 -14.55
CA LYS A 17 -24.12 6.21 -15.92
C LYS A 17 -23.04 7.06 -16.61
N LYS A 18 -23.04 8.37 -16.36
CA LYS A 18 -22.03 9.33 -16.88
C LYS A 18 -20.59 9.00 -16.46
N ASN A 19 -20.40 8.34 -15.33
CA ASN A 19 -19.08 7.97 -14.81
C ASN A 19 -18.59 6.61 -15.36
N LYS A 20 -19.45 5.86 -16.06
CA LYS A 20 -19.13 4.56 -16.66
C LYS A 20 -18.36 4.78 -17.96
N THR A 21 -17.15 4.23 -18.05
CA THR A 21 -16.32 4.31 -19.26
C THR A 21 -15.94 2.92 -19.76
N ARG A 22 -15.31 2.82 -20.94
CA ARG A 22 -14.82 1.53 -21.48
C ARG A 22 -13.84 0.84 -20.51
N LYS A 23 -13.07 1.62 -19.75
CA LYS A 23 -12.11 1.11 -18.75
C LYS A 23 -12.74 0.95 -17.36
N ASN A 24 -13.64 1.85 -16.98
CA ASN A 24 -14.27 1.87 -15.66
C ASN A 24 -15.71 1.32 -15.75
N LYS A 25 -15.82 0.00 -15.66
CA LYS A 25 -17.10 -0.73 -15.77
C LYS A 25 -17.56 -1.38 -14.47
N LEU A 26 -16.68 -1.49 -13.47
CA LEU A 26 -16.99 -2.15 -12.21
C LEU A 26 -17.48 -1.15 -11.18
N VAL A 27 -18.61 -1.44 -10.55
CA VAL A 27 -19.13 -0.63 -9.46
C VAL A 27 -18.43 -1.01 -8.16
N GLY A 28 -18.05 -0.02 -7.37
CA GLY A 28 -17.44 -0.19 -6.06
C GLY A 28 -17.94 0.84 -5.06
N ALA A 29 -17.80 0.51 -3.77
CA ALA A 29 -18.01 1.43 -2.67
C ALA A 29 -16.70 2.15 -2.33
N LEU A 30 -16.74 3.48 -2.17
CA LEU A 30 -15.59 4.32 -1.79
C LEU A 30 -15.12 3.99 -0.38
N ASN A 31 -16.05 3.84 0.57
CA ASN A 31 -15.75 3.45 1.96
C ASN A 31 -15.42 1.96 2.13
N GLY A 32 -15.48 1.16 1.06
CA GLY A 32 -15.28 -0.28 1.10
C GLY A 32 -16.42 -1.10 1.72
N ASN A 33 -17.47 -0.46 2.25
CA ASN A 33 -18.68 -1.10 2.74
C ASN A 33 -19.64 -1.39 1.58
N LYS A 34 -19.85 -2.66 1.26
CA LYS A 34 -20.71 -3.09 0.15
C LYS A 34 -22.21 -2.96 0.42
N LEU A 35 -22.58 -2.78 1.69
CA LEU A 35 -23.98 -2.61 2.10
C LEU A 35 -24.42 -1.15 2.01
N ASP A 36 -23.47 -0.21 1.99
CA ASP A 36 -23.74 1.22 1.82
C ASP A 36 -23.86 1.55 0.32
N CYS A 37 -25.10 1.49 -0.17
CA CYS A 37 -25.44 1.75 -1.57
C CYS A 37 -25.87 3.20 -1.85
N ARG A 38 -25.54 4.17 -0.97
CA ARG A 38 -25.80 5.59 -1.24
C ARG A 38 -25.07 6.04 -2.51
N ILE A 39 -25.70 6.90 -3.30
CA ILE A 39 -25.17 7.35 -4.61
C ILE A 39 -23.76 7.95 -4.47
N GLU A 40 -23.53 8.75 -3.43
CA GLU A 40 -22.23 9.37 -3.13
C GLU A 40 -21.12 8.36 -2.78
N ASN A 41 -21.48 7.18 -2.26
CA ASN A 41 -20.51 6.15 -1.91
C ASN A 41 -20.19 5.22 -3.08
N LEU A 42 -20.95 5.27 -4.18
CA LEU A 42 -20.77 4.41 -5.33
C LEU A 42 -19.88 5.07 -6.40
N THR A 43 -18.98 4.29 -6.99
CA THR A 43 -18.13 4.75 -8.09
C THR A 43 -17.86 3.67 -9.13
N PHE A 44 -17.66 4.09 -10.38
CA PHE A 44 -17.17 3.22 -11.44
C PHE A 44 -15.64 3.22 -11.45
N ARG A 45 -15.06 2.04 -11.29
CA ARG A 45 -13.61 1.83 -11.26
C ARG A 45 -13.15 0.79 -12.28
N SER A 46 -11.86 0.84 -12.60
CA SER A 46 -11.21 -0.16 -13.41
C SER A 46 -11.02 -1.48 -12.64
N ARG A 47 -10.84 -2.59 -13.37
CA ARG A 47 -10.45 -3.88 -12.75
C ARG A 47 -9.14 -3.77 -11.95
N ALA A 48 -8.20 -2.97 -12.44
CA ALA A 48 -6.92 -2.74 -11.78
C ALA A 48 -7.09 -2.03 -10.44
N ALA A 49 -7.89 -0.95 -10.40
CA ALA A 49 -8.20 -0.24 -9.16
C ALA A 49 -8.93 -1.14 -8.15
N ALA A 50 -9.96 -1.87 -8.59
CA ALA A 50 -10.68 -2.81 -7.75
C ALA A 50 -9.76 -3.90 -7.16
N SER A 51 -8.81 -4.41 -7.94
CA SER A 51 -7.82 -5.39 -7.47
C SER A 51 -6.89 -4.81 -6.41
N ARG A 52 -6.39 -3.57 -6.62
CA ARG A 52 -5.51 -2.89 -5.65
C ARG A 52 -6.19 -2.71 -4.29
N HIS A 53 -7.45 -2.28 -4.28
CA HIS A 53 -8.21 -2.03 -3.06
C HIS A 53 -8.62 -3.30 -2.29
N ARG A 54 -8.34 -4.50 -2.82
CA ARG A 54 -8.59 -5.76 -2.09
C ARG A 54 -7.81 -5.77 -0.77
N LYS A 55 -8.43 -6.27 0.31
CA LYS A 55 -7.73 -6.48 1.59
C LYS A 55 -6.54 -7.42 1.37
N SER A 56 -5.40 -7.08 1.96
CA SER A 56 -4.22 -7.94 1.95
C SER A 56 -4.34 -8.92 3.12
N SER A 57 -3.97 -10.18 2.91
CA SER A 57 -3.91 -11.24 3.92
C SER A 57 -2.48 -11.49 4.41
N ASN A 58 -1.57 -10.53 4.22
CA ASN A 58 -0.17 -10.70 4.57
C ASN A 58 0.02 -10.72 6.10
N LYS A 59 0.99 -11.52 6.57
CA LYS A 59 1.38 -11.62 8.00
C LYS A 59 1.79 -10.28 8.63
N THR A 60 2.26 -9.34 7.82
CA THR A 60 2.69 -8.00 8.25
C THR A 60 1.53 -7.05 8.45
N GLY A 61 0.30 -7.38 8.02
CA GLY A 61 -0.87 -6.50 8.08
C GLY A 61 -0.86 -5.35 7.06
N TYR A 62 0.25 -5.12 6.36
CA TYR A 62 0.41 -4.02 5.40
C TYR A 62 0.52 -4.52 3.96
N THR A 63 -0.11 -3.79 3.03
CA THR A 63 -0.08 -4.11 1.61
C THR A 63 1.30 -3.78 1.04
N GLY A 64 1.87 -4.71 0.26
CA GLY A 64 3.16 -4.53 -0.40
C GLY A 64 4.37 -4.64 0.54
N VAL A 65 4.15 -5.01 1.81
CA VAL A 65 5.21 -5.21 2.80
C VAL A 65 5.38 -6.70 3.06
N TYR A 66 6.60 -7.19 2.87
CA TYR A 66 6.98 -8.58 3.06
C TYR A 66 8.07 -8.67 4.13
N ASN A 67 7.96 -9.64 5.04
CA ASN A 67 9.01 -9.92 6.00
C ASN A 67 10.10 -10.76 5.33
N ASP A 68 11.32 -10.25 5.30
CA ASP A 68 12.52 -10.89 4.79
C ASP A 68 13.51 -11.12 5.95
N SER A 69 13.14 -12.07 6.79
CA SER A 69 13.85 -12.49 8.02
C SER A 69 14.07 -11.35 9.04
N LYS A 70 15.13 -10.55 8.86
CA LYS A 70 15.53 -9.46 9.77
C LYS A 70 15.06 -8.09 9.30
N ARG A 71 14.55 -7.98 8.09
CA ARG A 71 14.17 -6.71 7.44
C ARG A 71 12.84 -6.83 6.73
N PHE A 72 12.22 -5.70 6.44
CA PHE A 72 10.95 -5.62 5.74
C PHE A 72 11.16 -5.04 4.35
N ARG A 73 10.71 -5.78 3.34
CA ARG A 73 10.81 -5.37 1.93
C ARG A 73 9.50 -4.71 1.50
N ALA A 74 9.58 -3.51 0.95
CA ALA A 74 8.46 -2.82 0.33
C ALA A 74 8.51 -2.98 -1.20
N VAL A 75 7.40 -3.47 -1.79
CA VAL A 75 7.25 -3.70 -3.23
C VAL A 75 5.90 -3.15 -3.69
N ILE A 76 5.89 -2.48 -4.83
CA ILE A 76 4.67 -2.00 -5.48
C ILE A 76 4.61 -2.52 -6.91
N SER A 77 3.47 -3.10 -7.31
CA SER A 77 3.24 -3.39 -8.71
C SER A 77 2.83 -2.11 -9.41
N HIS A 78 3.44 -1.77 -10.54
CA HIS A 78 3.09 -0.65 -11.41
C HIS A 78 3.15 -1.09 -12.88
N LYS A 79 2.03 -0.91 -13.62
CA LYS A 79 1.91 -1.28 -15.04
C LYS A 79 2.36 -2.72 -15.37
N GLY A 80 2.12 -3.66 -14.46
CA GLY A 80 2.51 -5.08 -14.62
C GLY A 80 3.91 -5.41 -14.09
N ASN A 81 4.74 -4.41 -13.77
CA ASN A 81 6.08 -4.62 -13.25
C ASN A 81 6.10 -4.49 -11.73
N SER A 82 6.89 -5.31 -11.04
CA SER A 82 7.10 -5.21 -9.60
C SER A 82 8.29 -4.29 -9.32
N VAL A 83 8.01 -3.11 -8.77
CA VAL A 83 9.01 -2.10 -8.40
C VAL A 83 9.43 -2.33 -6.95
N HIS A 84 10.70 -2.62 -6.74
CA HIS A 84 11.30 -2.70 -5.41
C HIS A 84 11.54 -1.29 -4.87
N ILE A 85 10.85 -0.93 -3.79
CA ILE A 85 10.95 0.40 -3.18
C ILE A 85 12.18 0.47 -2.27
N GLY A 86 12.40 -0.59 -1.49
CA GLY A 86 13.53 -0.68 -0.58
C GLY A 86 13.34 -1.71 0.53
N MET A 87 14.37 -1.84 1.34
CA MET A 87 14.40 -2.66 2.55
C MET A 87 14.52 -1.79 3.79
N PHE A 88 13.64 -2.02 4.75
CA PHE A 88 13.48 -1.25 5.98
C PHE A 88 13.67 -2.15 7.19
N ASP A 89 13.96 -1.55 8.35
CA ASP A 89 14.19 -2.33 9.58
C ASP A 89 12.87 -2.59 10.33
N THR A 90 11.77 -1.93 9.94
CA THR A 90 10.42 -2.07 10.54
C THR A 90 9.33 -2.15 9.47
N ALA A 91 8.20 -2.76 9.83
CA ALA A 91 7.06 -2.94 8.92
C ALA A 91 6.35 -1.61 8.62
N GLU A 92 6.27 -0.73 9.62
CA GLU A 92 5.63 0.57 9.55
C GLU A 92 6.38 1.52 8.61
N GLU A 93 7.71 1.51 8.67
CA GLU A 93 8.54 2.31 7.76
C GLU A 93 8.42 1.81 6.31
N ALA A 94 8.40 0.49 6.11
CA ALA A 94 8.14 -0.10 4.81
C ALA A 94 6.74 0.25 4.28
N ALA A 95 5.73 0.27 5.16
CA ALA A 95 4.37 0.65 4.80
C ALA A 95 4.25 2.14 4.45
N ASP A 96 4.98 3.02 5.13
CA ASP A 96 5.04 4.46 4.84
C ASP A 96 5.69 4.70 3.46
N ALA A 97 6.81 4.03 3.18
CA ALA A 97 7.44 4.07 1.86
C ALA A 97 6.52 3.56 0.75
N TYR A 98 5.75 2.50 1.02
CA TYR A 98 4.70 2.03 0.11
C TYR A 98 3.63 3.09 -0.12
N ASN A 99 3.13 3.76 0.93
CA ASN A 99 2.11 4.79 0.82
C ASN A 99 2.56 5.96 -0.05
N GLN A 100 3.82 6.40 0.12
CA GLN A 100 4.42 7.46 -0.69
C GLN A 100 4.46 7.07 -2.17
N LYS A 101 4.97 5.87 -2.48
CA LYS A 101 5.04 5.38 -3.87
C LYS A 101 3.66 5.08 -4.48
N SER A 102 2.72 4.62 -3.66
CA SER A 102 1.33 4.40 -4.08
C SER A 102 0.67 5.72 -4.51
N LYS A 103 0.86 6.79 -3.73
CA LYS A 103 0.36 8.12 -4.07
C LYS A 103 1.02 8.68 -5.34
N GLU A 104 2.33 8.49 -5.50
CA GLU A 104 3.07 8.91 -6.69
C GLU A 104 2.59 8.21 -7.97
N PHE A 105 2.36 6.90 -7.91
CA PHE A 105 1.99 6.12 -9.11
C PHE A 105 0.50 6.11 -9.43
N TYR A 106 -0.37 6.26 -8.43
CA TYR A 106 -1.80 6.02 -8.56
C TYR A 106 -2.68 7.17 -8.09
N GLY A 107 -2.14 8.20 -7.44
CA GLY A 107 -2.93 9.30 -6.88
C GLY A 107 -4.01 8.78 -5.93
N ASP A 108 -5.24 9.22 -6.14
CA ASP A 108 -6.40 8.89 -5.30
C ASP A 108 -6.91 7.45 -5.49
N ASP A 109 -6.57 6.82 -6.62
CA ASP A 109 -6.85 5.40 -6.89
C ASP A 109 -5.80 4.46 -6.24
N GLY A 110 -4.81 5.05 -5.56
CA GLY A 110 -3.80 4.34 -4.80
C GLY A 110 -4.37 3.67 -3.57
N LYS A 111 -3.80 2.52 -3.19
CA LYS A 111 -4.10 1.94 -1.88
C LYS A 111 -3.16 2.53 -0.86
N ILE A 112 -3.71 3.04 0.24
CA ILE A 112 -2.97 3.57 1.37
C ILE A 112 -3.15 2.63 2.56
N ASN A 113 -2.04 2.26 3.19
CA ASN A 113 -2.01 1.51 4.43
C ASN A 113 -2.25 2.47 5.61
N HIS A 114 -3.10 2.08 6.56
CA HIS A 114 -3.30 2.83 7.80
C HIS A 114 -2.19 2.51 8.80
N ILE A 115 -1.38 3.51 9.15
CA ILE A 115 -0.23 3.36 10.06
C ILE A 115 -0.41 4.32 11.24
N PRO A 116 -0.36 3.85 12.50
CA PRO A 116 -0.42 4.72 13.66
C PRO A 116 0.78 5.68 13.67
N LYS A 117 0.54 6.99 13.85
CA LYS A 117 1.62 8.01 13.88
C LYS A 117 2.68 7.71 14.94
N ALA A 118 2.27 7.22 16.11
CA ALA A 118 3.18 6.83 17.18
C ALA A 118 4.12 5.69 16.76
N ALA A 119 3.57 4.67 16.09
CA ALA A 119 4.34 3.52 15.60
C ALA A 119 5.32 3.95 14.50
N LEU A 120 4.91 4.82 13.58
CA LEU A 120 5.79 5.38 12.55
C LEU A 120 6.95 6.20 13.15
N ALA A 121 6.67 7.01 14.17
CA ALA A 121 7.69 7.79 14.85
C ALA A 121 8.69 6.90 15.60
N ALA A 122 8.21 5.86 16.28
CA ALA A 122 9.06 4.87 16.95
C ALA A 122 9.93 4.09 15.94
N ALA A 123 9.32 3.65 14.84
CA ALA A 123 10.00 2.97 13.73
C ALA A 123 11.14 3.82 13.14
N LYS A 124 10.87 5.09 12.80
CA LYS A 124 11.87 6.02 12.27
C LYS A 124 12.99 6.29 13.27
N LYS A 125 12.68 6.42 14.57
CA LYS A 125 13.70 6.57 15.63
C LYS A 125 14.58 5.32 15.74
N ALA A 126 13.98 4.12 15.74
CA ALA A 126 14.69 2.85 15.80
C ALA A 126 15.58 2.64 14.57
N ALA A 127 15.09 2.96 13.37
CA ALA A 127 15.87 2.91 12.13
C ALA A 127 17.07 3.87 12.18
N LYS A 128 16.88 5.11 12.65
CA LYS A 128 17.95 6.11 12.77
C LYS A 128 19.01 5.71 13.80
N ALA A 129 18.59 5.14 14.93
CA ALA A 129 19.50 4.60 15.95
C ALA A 129 20.34 3.44 15.40
N LYS A 130 19.71 2.45 14.74
CA LYS A 130 20.41 1.33 14.09
C LYS A 130 21.33 1.80 12.96
N ALA A 131 20.95 2.83 12.20
CA ALA A 131 21.81 3.42 11.18
C ALA A 131 23.06 4.06 11.79
N LYS A 132 22.93 4.79 12.90
CA LYS A 132 24.06 5.40 13.63
C LYS A 132 25.00 4.33 14.19
N GLU A 133 24.45 3.26 14.76
CA GLU A 133 25.21 2.12 15.28
C GLU A 133 25.97 1.39 14.15
N LYS A 134 25.31 1.08 13.03
CA LYS A 134 25.94 0.49 11.85
C LYS A 134 27.04 1.38 11.28
N ALA A 135 26.84 2.70 11.25
CA ALA A 135 27.85 3.66 10.80
C ALA A 135 29.07 3.70 11.74
N ALA A 136 28.84 3.67 13.06
CA ALA A 136 29.91 3.61 14.06
C ALA A 136 30.70 2.29 13.96
N ALA A 137 30.02 1.15 13.81
CA ALA A 137 30.65 -0.16 13.63
C ALA A 137 31.46 -0.23 12.32
N LYS A 138 30.96 0.36 11.22
CA LYS A 138 31.70 0.44 9.95
C LYS A 138 32.96 1.31 10.08
N LYS A 139 32.88 2.43 10.82
CA LYS A 139 34.03 3.31 11.09
C LYS A 139 35.09 2.61 11.97
N ALA A 140 34.67 1.87 13.00
CA ALA A 140 35.56 1.09 13.85
C ALA A 140 36.27 -0.04 13.09
N LYS A 141 35.55 -0.78 12.23
CA LYS A 141 36.14 -1.82 11.37
C LYS A 141 37.15 -1.25 10.36
N LYS A 142 36.86 -0.08 9.78
CA LYS A 142 37.78 0.60 8.87
C LYS A 142 39.05 1.07 9.59
N ALA A 143 38.93 1.59 10.82
CA ALA A 143 40.07 2.00 11.63
C ALA A 143 40.93 0.81 12.09
N ALA A 144 40.32 -0.33 12.45
CA ALA A 144 41.03 -1.55 12.81
C ALA A 144 41.78 -2.17 11.62
N LYS A 145 41.24 -2.07 10.40
CA LYS A 145 41.91 -2.53 9.18
C LYS A 145 43.09 -1.62 8.78
N ALA A 146 42.99 -0.32 9.04
CA ALA A 146 44.06 0.64 8.76
C ALA A 146 45.27 0.56 9.72
N LYS A 147 45.09 -0.01 10.92
CA LYS A 147 46.18 -0.25 11.90
C LYS A 147 46.90 -1.60 11.71
N LYS A 148 46.44 -2.43 10.78
CA LYS A 148 46.99 -3.76 10.48
C LYS A 148 47.79 -3.81 9.17
N ASN A 149 47.91 -2.67 8.49
CA ASN A 149 48.71 -2.48 7.28
C ASN A 149 49.86 -1.52 7.57
#